data_AF-A0A9X3Z5P5-F1
#
_entry.id   AF-A0A9X3Z5P5-F1
#
_cell.length_a   1.000
_cell.length_b   1.000
_cell.length_c   1.000
_cell.angle_alpha   90.00
_cell.angle_beta   90.00
_cell.angle_gamma   90.00
#
_symmetry.space_group_name_H-M   'P 1'
#
loop_
_entity.id
_entity.type
_entity.pdbx_description
1 polymer ?
#
loop_
_entity_poly.entity_id
_entity_poly.type
_entity_poly.pdbx_seq_one_letter_code
_entity_poly.pdbx_strand_id
1 'polypeptide(L)'
;MSYFPVLRHSNAEIGAYSNLKEETKKAIIPIIESRRIATSNRSKWWETFKTIGTYFKKTFEDREFIYDFRQAFDFIGSPNNQLLSDKGVDLVSYCSQKFKEQGLNYIPAFHFDSADWYVEAIAKSNPDKIAVRCQRRLIFDPLSPVLN
;
A
#
# COMPACT_ATOMS: atom_id res chain seq x y z
N MET A 1 -18.42 -1.51 -13.38
CA MET A 1 -18.04 -1.29 -11.97
C MET A 1 -16.70 -1.98 -11.77
N SER A 2 -15.63 -1.24 -11.44
CA SER A 2 -14.31 -1.84 -11.23
C SER A 2 -14.26 -2.46 -9.84
N TYR A 3 -13.78 -3.70 -9.74
CA TYR A 3 -13.60 -4.38 -8.46
C TYR A 3 -12.16 -4.18 -7.96
N PHE A 4 -12.02 -3.89 -6.67
CA PHE A 4 -10.74 -3.55 -6.03
C PHE A 4 -10.38 -4.59 -4.96
N PRO A 5 -9.92 -5.79 -5.34
CA PRO A 5 -9.57 -6.82 -4.35
C PRO A 5 -8.37 -6.37 -3.53
N VAL A 6 -8.45 -6.56 -2.21
CA VAL A 6 -7.31 -6.34 -1.32
C VAL A 6 -6.42 -7.59 -1.37
N LEU A 7 -5.15 -7.38 -1.71
CA LEU A 7 -4.09 -8.39 -1.70
C LEU A 7 -3.04 -8.00 -0.66
N ARG A 8 -3.02 -8.72 0.46
CA ARG A 8 -1.90 -8.78 1.39
C ARG A 8 -0.66 -9.22 0.66
N HIS A 9 0.48 -8.67 1.05
CA HIS A 9 1.78 -9.12 0.55
C HIS A 9 2.19 -10.50 1.12
N SER A 10 1.38 -11.52 0.85
CA SER A 10 1.60 -12.93 1.19
C SER A 10 1.78 -13.76 -0.08
N ASN A 11 2.52 -14.88 0.03
CA ASN A 11 2.71 -15.77 -1.11
C ASN A 11 1.39 -16.36 -1.63
N ALA A 12 0.43 -16.60 -0.73
CA ALA A 12 -0.87 -17.15 -1.09
C ALA A 12 -1.68 -16.18 -1.95
N GLU A 13 -1.80 -14.92 -1.51
CA GLU A 13 -2.62 -13.93 -2.22
C GLU A 13 -1.98 -13.46 -3.52
N ILE A 14 -0.65 -13.26 -3.52
CA ILE A 14 0.07 -12.94 -4.76
C ILE A 14 0.06 -14.12 -5.72
N GLY A 15 0.25 -15.35 -5.23
CA GLY A 15 0.16 -16.55 -6.04
C GLY A 15 -1.23 -16.76 -6.65
N ALA A 16 -2.29 -16.52 -5.87
CA ALA A 16 -3.66 -16.56 -6.36
C ALA A 16 -3.89 -15.54 -7.48
N TYR A 17 -3.43 -14.30 -7.31
CA TYR A 17 -3.50 -13.26 -8.35
C TYR A 17 -2.77 -13.68 -9.63
N SER A 18 -1.55 -14.23 -9.52
CA SER A 18 -0.77 -14.68 -10.67
C SER A 18 -1.46 -15.78 -11.48
N ASN A 19 -2.25 -16.65 -10.82
CA ASN A 19 -3.01 -17.74 -11.44
C ASN A 19 -4.39 -17.33 -11.97
N LEU A 20 -4.82 -16.07 -11.77
CA LEU A 20 -6.08 -15.59 -12.36
C LEU A 20 -5.99 -15.60 -13.89
N LYS A 21 -7.15 -15.83 -14.53
CA LYS A 21 -7.27 -15.66 -15.98
C LYS A 21 -7.04 -14.20 -16.37
N GLU A 22 -6.47 -13.98 -17.56
CA GLU A 22 -6.11 -12.63 -18.02
C GLU A 22 -7.32 -11.69 -18.13
N GLU A 23 -8.50 -12.21 -18.47
CA GLU A 23 -9.74 -11.42 -18.51
C GLU A 23 -10.12 -10.91 -17.10
N THR A 24 -9.91 -11.74 -16.08
CA THR A 24 -10.17 -11.36 -14.68
C THR A 24 -9.17 -10.30 -14.22
N LYS A 25 -7.87 -10.48 -14.52
CA LYS A 25 -6.84 -9.50 -14.20
C LYS A 25 -7.09 -8.14 -14.87
N LYS A 26 -7.69 -8.11 -16.07
CA LYS A 26 -8.08 -6.86 -16.76
C LYS A 26 -9.29 -6.17 -16.14
N ALA A 27 -10.15 -6.91 -15.43
CA ALA A 27 -11.37 -6.38 -14.85
C ALA A 27 -11.20 -5.84 -13.41
N ILE A 28 -10.02 -6.02 -12.81
CA ILE A 28 -9.73 -5.64 -11.43
C ILE A 28 -8.57 -4.66 -11.34
N ILE A 29 -8.57 -3.82 -10.31
CA ILE A 29 -7.42 -3.01 -9.90
C ILE A 29 -7.10 -3.41 -8.46
N PRO A 30 -6.10 -4.26 -8.22
CA PRO A 30 -5.86 -4.78 -6.89
C PRO A 30 -5.29 -3.69 -5.96
N ILE A 31 -5.71 -3.71 -4.69
CA ILE A 31 -5.13 -2.93 -3.60
C ILE A 31 -4.08 -3.82 -2.92
N ILE A 32 -2.81 -3.52 -3.15
CA ILE A 32 -1.71 -4.28 -2.56
C ILE A 32 -1.31 -3.64 -1.23
N GLU A 33 -1.47 -4.38 -0.14
CA GLU A 33 -1.02 -3.93 1.17
C GLU A 33 0.50 -4.12 1.29
N SER A 34 1.19 -3.10 1.78
CA SER A 34 2.64 -3.11 1.90
C SER A 34 3.15 -4.26 2.77
N ARG A 35 4.39 -4.70 2.51
CA ARG A 35 5.11 -5.58 3.44
C ARG A 35 5.17 -4.91 4.82
N ARG A 36 4.97 -5.73 5.86
CA ARG A 36 5.27 -5.34 7.23
C ARG A 36 6.79 -5.28 7.41
N ILE A 37 7.25 -4.25 8.08
CA ILE A 37 8.65 -4.13 8.48
C ILE A 37 8.75 -4.70 9.90
N ALA A 38 9.57 -5.73 10.08
CA ALA A 38 9.82 -6.30 11.40
C ALA A 38 10.55 -5.27 12.29
N THR A 39 10.26 -5.26 13.60
CA THR A 39 10.90 -4.37 14.57
C THR A 39 12.43 -4.46 14.53
N SER A 40 12.97 -5.66 14.34
CA SER A 40 14.41 -5.93 14.20
C SER A 40 15.05 -5.22 13.00
N ASN A 41 14.27 -4.96 11.95
CA ASN A 41 14.74 -4.38 10.69
C ASN A 41 14.45 -2.88 10.61
N ARG A 42 13.93 -2.25 11.67
CA ARG A 42 13.52 -0.84 11.64
C ARG A 42 14.64 0.10 11.23
N SER A 43 15.87 -0.13 11.70
CA SER A 43 17.04 0.70 11.36
C SER A 43 17.56 0.50 9.94
N LYS A 44 17.04 -0.50 9.20
CA LYS A 44 17.43 -0.85 7.83
C LYS A 44 16.21 -1.19 6.98
N TRP A 45 15.07 -0.56 7.25
CA TRP A 45 13.79 -0.97 6.67
C TRP A 45 13.81 -0.93 5.14
N TRP A 46 14.59 -0.03 4.54
CA TRP A 46 14.74 0.14 3.09
C TRP A 46 15.27 -1.13 2.42
N GLU A 47 16.06 -1.96 3.12
CA GLU A 47 16.53 -3.25 2.59
C GLU A 47 15.36 -4.19 2.29
N THR A 48 14.24 -4.07 3.01
CA THR A 48 13.00 -4.84 2.77
C THR A 48 12.37 -4.50 1.42
N PHE A 49 12.56 -3.27 0.95
CA PHE A 49 11.93 -2.72 -0.26
C PHE A 49 12.90 -2.53 -1.43
N LYS A 50 14.19 -2.87 -1.27
CA LYS A 50 15.22 -2.64 -2.28
C LYS A 50 14.88 -3.22 -3.67
N THR A 51 14.16 -4.33 -3.71
CA THR A 51 13.74 -5.02 -4.94
C THR A 51 12.26 -4.87 -5.26
N ILE A 52 11.51 -4.00 -4.53
CA ILE A 52 10.05 -3.96 -4.66
C ILE A 52 9.61 -3.60 -6.07
N GLY A 53 10.25 -2.63 -6.72
CA GLY A 53 9.91 -2.24 -8.09
C GLY A 53 10.05 -3.41 -9.07
N THR A 54 11.20 -4.08 -9.09
CA THR A 54 11.44 -5.23 -9.98
C THR A 54 10.49 -6.39 -9.70
N TYR A 55 10.21 -6.66 -8.42
CA TYR A 55 9.23 -7.67 -8.03
C TYR A 55 7.84 -7.34 -8.56
N PHE A 56 7.37 -6.10 -8.38
CA PHE A 56 6.07 -5.67 -8.87
C PHE A 56 5.99 -5.67 -10.40
N LYS A 57 7.05 -5.29 -11.10
CA LYS A 57 7.10 -5.37 -12.56
C LYS A 57 6.93 -6.79 -13.07
N LYS A 58 7.51 -7.78 -12.39
CA LYS A 58 7.33 -9.19 -12.74
C LYS A 58 5.92 -9.71 -12.43
N THR A 59 5.32 -9.26 -11.33
CA THR A 59 4.04 -9.79 -10.84
C THR A 59 2.82 -9.12 -11.48
N PHE A 60 2.88 -7.80 -11.70
CA PHE A 60 1.76 -6.98 -12.17
C PHE A 60 1.99 -6.42 -13.58
N GLU A 61 3.19 -6.58 -14.14
CA GLU A 61 3.52 -6.15 -15.50
C GLU A 61 3.24 -4.63 -15.68
N ASP A 62 2.39 -4.27 -16.65
CA ASP A 62 1.99 -2.88 -16.94
C ASP A 62 0.62 -2.53 -16.36
N ARG A 63 0.08 -3.38 -15.48
CA ARG A 63 -1.28 -3.24 -14.96
C ARG A 63 -1.34 -2.19 -13.86
N GLU A 64 -2.48 -1.50 -13.81
CA GLU A 64 -2.78 -0.55 -12.75
C GLU A 64 -2.99 -1.28 -11.42
N PHE A 65 -2.36 -0.80 -10.35
CA PHE A 65 -2.59 -1.30 -8.99
C PHE A 65 -2.54 -0.16 -7.98
N ILE A 66 -3.23 -0.33 -6.86
CA ILE A 66 -3.19 0.58 -5.73
C ILE A 66 -2.18 0.04 -4.72
N TYR A 67 -1.27 0.87 -4.20
CA TYR A 67 -0.32 0.46 -3.16
C TYR A 67 -0.62 1.16 -1.84
N ASP A 68 -0.90 0.38 -0.81
CA ASP A 68 -1.24 0.86 0.52
C ASP A 68 -0.10 0.66 1.51
N PHE A 69 0.48 1.76 1.99
CA PHE A 69 1.61 1.71 2.92
C PHE A 69 1.20 1.51 4.39
N ARG A 70 -0.09 1.58 4.76
CA ARG A 70 -0.53 1.55 6.16
C ARG A 70 0.01 0.37 6.95
N GLN A 71 0.00 -0.82 6.37
CA GLN A 71 0.50 -2.04 7.00
C GLN A 71 2.00 -1.97 7.39
N ALA A 72 2.80 -1.12 6.74
CA ALA A 72 4.18 -0.92 7.12
C ALA A 72 4.33 -0.13 8.43
N PHE A 73 3.33 0.69 8.78
CA PHE A 73 3.31 1.56 9.97
C PHE A 73 2.61 0.93 11.17
N ASP A 74 1.64 0.03 10.97
CA ASP A 74 0.86 -0.55 12.09
C ASP A 74 1.74 -1.25 13.16
N PHE A 75 2.96 -1.67 12.81
CA PHE A 75 3.96 -2.21 13.75
C PHE A 75 5.08 -1.23 14.11
N ILE A 76 5.22 -0.12 13.38
CA ILE A 76 6.33 0.81 13.51
C ILE A 76 5.82 2.15 14.02
N GLY A 77 5.60 2.20 15.34
CA GLY A 77 5.33 3.43 16.06
C GLY A 77 4.06 4.14 15.59
N SER A 78 3.74 5.26 16.24
CA SER A 78 2.64 6.11 15.80
C SER A 78 2.88 6.53 14.34
N PRO A 79 1.83 6.58 13.49
CA PRO A 79 1.87 7.21 12.18
C PRO A 79 2.53 8.59 12.17
N ASN A 80 2.68 9.26 13.32
CA ASN A 80 3.35 10.55 13.47
C ASN A 80 4.88 10.52 13.36
N ASN A 81 5.53 9.34 13.41
CA ASN A 81 6.98 9.22 13.30
C ASN A 81 7.39 8.83 11.88
N GLN A 82 7.97 9.78 11.14
CA GLN A 82 8.45 9.55 9.77
C GLN A 82 9.52 8.44 9.75
N LEU A 83 9.28 7.38 8.98
CA LEU A 83 10.23 6.30 8.76
C LEU A 83 11.27 6.72 7.73
N LEU A 84 12.38 7.30 8.19
CA LEU A 84 13.48 7.75 7.34
C LEU A 84 14.50 6.63 7.08
N SER A 85 15.05 6.60 5.86
CA SER A 85 16.20 5.78 5.50
C SER A 85 17.51 6.37 6.03
N ASP A 86 18.62 5.66 5.82
CA ASP A 86 19.99 6.17 6.02
C ASP A 86 20.30 7.46 5.23
N LYS A 87 19.54 7.71 4.15
CA LYS A 87 19.65 8.92 3.32
C LYS A 87 18.58 9.97 3.63
N GLY A 88 17.81 9.81 4.70
CA GLY A 88 16.75 10.74 5.08
C GLY A 88 15.53 10.72 4.17
N VAL A 89 15.32 9.62 3.41
CA VAL A 89 14.15 9.46 2.53
C VAL A 89 13.08 8.65 3.25
N ASP A 90 11.83 9.11 3.24
CA ASP A 90 10.73 8.36 3.86
C ASP A 90 10.30 7.13 3.06
N LEU A 91 9.60 6.20 3.71
CA LEU A 91 9.10 4.96 3.09
C LEU A 91 8.28 5.19 1.83
N VAL A 92 7.35 6.15 1.84
CA VAL A 92 6.46 6.42 0.70
C VAL A 92 7.31 6.90 -0.46
N SER A 93 8.12 7.94 -0.24
CA SER A 93 9.03 8.48 -1.26
C SER A 93 9.98 7.43 -1.82
N TYR A 94 10.54 6.58 -0.97
CA TYR A 94 11.47 5.50 -1.36
C TYR A 94 10.81 4.49 -2.30
N CYS A 95 9.65 3.94 -1.92
CA CYS A 95 8.95 2.97 -2.76
C CYS A 95 8.39 3.62 -4.03
N SER A 96 7.85 4.83 -3.94
CA SER A 96 7.37 5.59 -5.10
C SER A 96 8.49 5.79 -6.12
N GLN A 97 9.71 6.11 -5.68
CA GLN A 97 10.87 6.15 -6.57
C GLN A 97 11.15 4.79 -7.21
N LYS A 98 11.15 3.70 -6.43
CA LYS A 98 11.38 2.34 -6.95
C LYS A 98 10.32 1.92 -7.97
N PHE A 99 9.08 2.35 -7.81
CA PHE A 99 8.01 2.08 -8.77
C PHE A 99 8.16 2.90 -10.05
N LYS A 100 8.49 4.19 -9.93
CA LYS A 100 8.78 5.07 -11.08
C LYS A 100 9.98 4.60 -11.90
N GLU A 101 11.07 4.19 -11.23
CA GLU A 101 12.27 3.63 -11.86
C GLU A 101 11.97 2.41 -12.75
N GLN A 102 10.87 1.69 -12.47
CA GLN A 102 10.46 0.50 -13.21
C GLN A 102 9.27 0.76 -14.16
N GLY A 103 8.82 2.02 -14.28
CA GLY A 103 7.69 2.39 -15.13
C GLY A 103 6.39 1.69 -14.74
N LEU A 104 6.13 1.53 -13.44
CA LEU A 104 4.92 0.88 -12.94
C LEU A 104 3.72 1.83 -12.89
N ASN A 105 2.55 1.33 -13.27
CA ASN A 105 1.28 2.05 -13.16
C ASN A 105 0.70 1.90 -11.74
N TYR A 106 1.37 2.50 -10.75
CA TYR A 106 0.94 2.44 -9.35
C TYR A 106 0.13 3.67 -8.96
N ILE A 107 -0.89 3.46 -8.15
CA ILE A 107 -1.68 4.50 -7.51
C ILE A 107 -1.34 4.49 -6.01
N PRO A 108 -0.71 5.54 -5.45
CA PRO A 108 -0.48 5.60 -4.01
C PRO A 108 -1.82 5.71 -3.26
N ALA A 109 -1.93 5.02 -2.12
CA ALA A 109 -3.08 5.13 -1.23
C ALA A 109 -2.72 5.80 0.09
N PHE A 110 -3.61 6.63 0.62
CA PHE A 110 -3.62 7.04 2.02
C PHE A 110 -4.98 6.76 2.67
N HIS A 111 -5.02 6.84 4.00
CA HIS A 111 -6.21 6.64 4.82
C HIS A 111 -6.70 7.97 5.37
N PHE A 112 -7.98 8.05 5.72
CA PHE A 112 -8.57 9.27 6.30
C PHE A 112 -7.87 9.74 7.59
N ASP A 113 -7.17 8.85 8.28
CA ASP A 113 -6.40 9.09 9.51
C ASP A 113 -4.88 9.04 9.29
N SER A 114 -4.42 9.11 8.04
CA SER A 114 -2.99 9.19 7.73
C SER A 114 -2.37 10.48 8.28
N ALA A 115 -1.15 10.39 8.79
CA ALA A 115 -0.40 11.55 9.28
C ALA A 115 -0.01 12.52 8.14
N ASP A 116 0.15 13.80 8.46
CA ASP A 116 0.43 14.86 7.48
C ASP A 116 1.64 14.57 6.61
N TRP A 117 2.76 14.12 7.20
CA TRP A 117 3.98 13.81 6.44
C TRP A 117 3.76 12.71 5.38
N TYR A 118 2.84 11.76 5.64
CA TYR A 118 2.51 10.69 4.70
C TYR A 118 1.76 11.27 3.50
N VAL A 119 0.78 12.15 3.77
CA VAL A 119 0.01 12.86 2.74
C VAL A 119 0.93 13.74 1.91
N GLU A 120 1.84 14.47 2.57
CA GLU A 120 2.87 15.27 1.91
C GLU A 120 3.80 14.42 1.04
N ALA A 121 4.23 13.25 1.51
CA ALA A 121 5.11 12.36 0.74
C ALA A 121 4.42 11.86 -0.53
N ILE A 122 3.13 11.53 -0.45
CA ILE A 122 2.32 11.21 -1.65
C ILE A 122 2.23 12.43 -2.56
N ALA A 123 1.88 13.60 -2.03
CA ALA A 123 1.75 14.82 -2.84
C ALA A 123 3.05 15.19 -3.56
N LYS A 124 4.20 15.09 -2.87
CA LYS A 124 5.55 15.32 -3.44
C LYS A 124 5.88 14.34 -4.56
N SER A 125 5.28 13.14 -4.55
CA SER A 125 5.43 12.19 -5.64
C SER A 125 4.66 12.58 -6.92
N ASN A 126 3.83 13.63 -6.88
CA ASN A 126 3.03 14.15 -7.99
C ASN A 126 2.35 13.03 -8.81
N PRO A 127 1.50 12.21 -8.19
CA PRO A 127 0.85 11.09 -8.87
C PRO A 127 -0.35 11.56 -9.69
N ASP A 128 -0.60 10.92 -10.83
CA ASP A 128 -1.77 11.23 -11.69
C ASP A 128 -3.11 10.87 -11.02
N LYS A 129 -3.08 9.88 -10.12
CA LYS A 129 -4.23 9.40 -9.35
C LYS A 129 -3.81 9.13 -7.91
N ILE A 130 -4.74 9.31 -6.98
CA ILE A 130 -4.55 8.94 -5.57
C ILE A 130 -5.77 8.15 -5.11
N ALA A 131 -5.52 7.08 -4.35
CA ALA A 131 -6.58 6.32 -3.69
C ALA A 131 -6.74 6.80 -2.25
N VAL A 132 -7.98 7.01 -1.82
CA VAL A 132 -8.30 7.35 -0.42
C VAL A 132 -9.09 6.19 0.17
N ARG A 133 -8.53 5.54 1.19
CA ARG A 133 -9.19 4.46 1.93
C ARG A 133 -9.91 5.06 3.15
N CYS A 134 -11.23 4.93 3.15
CA CYS A 134 -12.07 5.31 4.28
C CYS A 134 -12.53 4.04 5.00
N GLN A 135 -12.02 3.81 6.21
CA GLN A 135 -12.58 2.75 7.05
C GLN A 135 -13.83 3.30 7.74
N ARG A 136 -14.99 2.72 7.45
CA ARG A 136 -16.20 3.01 8.22
C ARG A 136 -15.98 2.47 9.63
N ARG A 137 -15.88 3.36 10.63
CA ARG A 137 -16.06 2.92 12.02
C ARG A 137 -17.50 2.44 12.12
N LEU A 138 -17.70 1.17 12.45
CA LEU A 138 -18.98 0.73 13.00
C LEU A 138 -19.12 1.50 14.31
N ILE A 139 -19.94 2.54 14.29
CA ILE A 139 -20.43 3.12 15.54
C ILE A 139 -21.30 2.02 16.12
N PHE A 140 -20.78 1.32 17.12
CA PHE A 140 -21.64 0.57 18.03
C PHE A 140 -22.50 1.64 18.69
N ASP A 141 -23.76 1.75 18.26
CA ASP A 141 -24.75 2.48 19.02
C ASP A 141 -25.22 1.53 20.13
N PRO A 142 -24.82 1.75 21.40
CA PRO A 142 -25.25 0.91 22.51
C PRO A 142 -26.77 1.00 22.76
N LEU A 143 -27.48 1.91 22.07
CA LEU A 143 -28.94 2.07 22.14
C LEU A 143 -29.68 1.45 20.94
N SER A 144 -28.97 0.83 19.99
CA SER A 144 -29.64 0.14 18.89
C SER A 144 -30.44 -1.05 19.45
N PRO A 145 -31.77 -1.08 19.30
CA PRO A 145 -32.58 -2.15 19.86
C PRO A 145 -32.16 -3.47 19.22
N VAL A 146 -31.81 -4.44 20.06
CA VAL A 146 -31.63 -5.82 19.63
C VAL A 146 -33.00 -6.30 19.15
N LEU A 147 -33.16 -6.38 17.83
CA LEU A 147 -34.29 -7.07 17.24
C LEU A 147 -34.08 -8.57 17.50
N ASN A 148 -34.81 -9.09 18.49
CA ASN A 148 -35.02 -10.52 18.70
C ASN A 148 -35.92 -11.09 17.61
#